data_AF-A0A966MDD3-F1
#
_entry.id   AF-A0A966MDD3-F1
#
_cell.length_a   1.000
_cell.length_b   1.000
_cell.length_c   1.000
_cell.angle_alpha   90.00
_cell.angle_beta   90.00
_cell.angle_gamma   90.00
#
_symmetry.space_group_name_H-M   'P 1'
#
loop_
_entity.id
_entity.type
_entity.pdbx_description
1 polymer ?
#
loop_
_entity_poly.entity_id
_entity_poly.type
_entity_poly.pdbx_seq_one_letter_code
_entity_poly.pdbx_strand_id
1 'polypeptide(L)'
;MFLYGTLCDLELLQICLGRSLDEIDKQPARLDNYSVFWVKDRNFPVIKFVEGASAQGLVLFDLSNDDLNRLDFYEGSFNYELR
;
A
#
# COMPACT_ATOMS: atom_id res chain seq x y z
N MET A 1 -6.34 -2.01 -5.43
CA MET A 1 -5.21 -2.42 -4.55
C MET A 1 -5.31 -1.67 -3.23
N PHE A 2 -5.16 -2.34 -2.08
CA PHE A 2 -5.14 -1.68 -0.77
C PHE A 2 -3.70 -1.39 -0.35
N LEU A 3 -3.43 -0.12 -0.04
CA LEU A 3 -2.16 0.39 0.47
C LEU A 3 -2.26 0.64 1.97
N TYR A 4 -1.14 0.40 2.65
CA TYR A 4 -0.98 0.68 4.08
C TYR A 4 0.42 1.25 4.33
N GLY A 5 0.62 1.86 5.50
CA GLY A 5 1.93 2.35 5.89
C GLY A 5 2.38 3.59 5.12
N THR A 6 3.64 3.62 4.71
CA THR A 6 4.26 4.80 4.10
C THR A 6 3.66 5.14 2.73
N LEU A 7 3.22 4.14 1.95
CA LEU A 7 2.60 4.36 0.64
C LEU A 7 1.21 5.02 0.70
N CYS A 8 0.65 5.24 1.90
CA CYS A 8 -0.53 6.09 2.06
C CYS A 8 -0.21 7.58 1.91
N ASP A 9 1.08 7.96 1.93
CA ASP A 9 1.51 9.32 1.59
C ASP A 9 1.41 9.54 0.07
N LEU A 10 0.63 10.56 -0.32
CA LEU A 10 0.34 10.83 -1.73
C LEU A 10 1.56 11.34 -2.51
N GLU A 11 2.47 12.07 -1.86
CA GLU A 11 3.68 12.56 -2.53
C GLU A 11 4.62 11.39 -2.84
N LEU A 12 4.80 10.50 -1.86
CA LEU A 12 5.56 9.27 -2.06
C LEU A 12 4.92 8.38 -3.13
N LEU A 13 3.61 8.17 -3.07
CA LEU A 13 2.90 7.36 -4.05
C LEU A 13 3.06 7.91 -5.48
N GLN A 14 2.98 9.23 -5.65
CA GLN A 14 3.21 9.88 -6.94
C GLN A 14 4.63 9.63 -7.46
N ILE A 15 5.63 9.72 -6.59
CA ILE A 15 7.04 9.43 -6.93
C ILE A 15 7.19 7.96 -7.36
N CYS A 16 6.62 7.02 -6.59
CA CYS A 16 6.68 5.59 -6.89
C CYS A 16 6.03 5.25 -8.23
N LEU A 17 4.87 5.84 -8.54
CA LEU A 17 4.16 5.59 -9.79
C LEU A 17 4.76 6.33 -10.99
N GLY A 18 5.55 7.38 -10.76
CA GLY A 18 6.19 8.17 -11.81
C GLY A 18 5.22 8.93 -12.71
N ARG A 19 3.96 9.14 -12.27
CA ARG A 19 2.91 9.89 -12.98
C ARG A 19 1.98 10.60 -12.01
N SER A 20 1.16 11.52 -12.52
CA SER A 20 0.19 12.24 -11.67
C SER A 20 -0.84 11.28 -11.07
N LEU A 21 -1.20 11.51 -9.80
CA LEU A 21 -2.28 10.78 -9.14
C LEU A 21 -3.68 11.28 -9.52
N ASP A 22 -3.79 12.36 -10.30
CA ASP A 22 -5.09 12.91 -10.73
C ASP A 22 -5.88 11.92 -11.60
N GLU A 23 -5.16 11.04 -12.28
CA GLU A 23 -5.73 10.01 -13.17
C GLU A 23 -6.01 8.68 -12.43
N ILE A 24 -5.82 8.64 -11.11
CA ILE A 24 -6.01 7.44 -10.30
C ILE A 24 -7.09 7.72 -9.26
N ASP A 25 -8.20 6.98 -9.37
CA ASP A 25 -9.22 6.99 -8.33
C ASP A 25 -8.67 6.32 -7.07
N LYS A 26 -8.81 7.03 -5.96
CA LYS A 26 -8.21 6.68 -4.67
C LYS A 26 -9.10 7.13 -3.55
N GLN A 27 -9.31 6.25 -2.58
CA GLN A 27 -10.21 6.51 -1.46
C GLN A 27 -9.64 5.98 -0.15
N PRO A 28 -9.85 6.68 0.99
CA PRO A 28 -9.58 6.10 2.29
C PRO A 28 -10.35 4.79 2.45
N ALA A 29 -9.68 3.76 2.96
CA ALA A 29 -10.27 2.43 3.09
C ALA A 29 -9.97 1.83 4.47
N ARG A 30 -10.81 0.88 4.86
CA ARG A 30 -10.60 0.03 6.04
C ARG A 30 -10.59 -1.42 5.61
N LEU A 31 -9.58 -2.16 6.06
CA LEU A 31 -9.46 -3.60 5.85
C LEU A 31 -9.72 -4.32 7.17
N ASP A 32 -10.83 -5.06 7.24
CA ASP A 32 -11.26 -5.79 8.43
C ASP A 32 -10.46 -7.09 8.60
N ASN A 33 -10.24 -7.49 9.85
CA ASN A 33 -9.41 -8.63 10.26
C ASN A 33 -7.92 -8.49 9.91
N TYR A 34 -7.42 -7.27 9.74
CA TYR A 34 -6.01 -6.98 9.56
C TYR A 34 -5.53 -5.88 10.50
N SER A 35 -4.24 -5.91 10.82
CA SER A 35 -3.59 -4.85 11.58
C SER A 35 -2.18 -4.59 11.04
N VAL A 36 -1.74 -3.33 11.16
CA VAL A 36 -0.45 -2.85 10.69
C VAL A 36 0.51 -2.73 11.87
N PHE A 37 1.68 -3.34 11.75
CA PHE A 37 2.70 -3.38 12.79
C PHE A 37 4.02 -2.82 12.28
N TRP A 38 4.74 -2.10 13.14
CA TRP A 38 6.10 -1.70 12.84
C TRP A 38 7.07 -2.80 13.23
N VAL A 39 7.98 -3.14 12.31
CA VAL A 39 9.03 -4.12 12.62
C VAL A 39 10.04 -3.48 13.57
N LYS A 40 10.36 -4.19 14.66
CA LYS A 40 11.33 -3.71 15.65
C LYS A 40 12.68 -3.41 14.98
N ASP A 41 13.25 -2.26 15.28
CA ASP A 41 14.54 -1.78 14.75
C ASP A 41 14.59 -1.64 13.21
N ARG A 42 13.41 -1.42 12.59
CA ARG A 42 13.24 -1.18 11.15
C ARG A 42 12.24 -0.06 10.91
N ASN A 43 12.41 0.64 9.79
CA ASN A 43 11.59 1.79 9.41
C ASN A 43 10.51 1.43 8.38
N PHE A 44 9.96 0.21 8.44
CA PHE A 44 8.87 -0.20 7.56
C PHE A 44 7.77 -0.94 8.35
N PRO A 45 6.50 -0.70 8.00
CA PRO A 45 5.37 -1.43 8.53
C PRO A 45 5.14 -2.75 7.77
N VAL A 46 4.50 -3.71 8.45
CA VAL A 46 3.98 -4.95 7.86
C VAL A 46 2.50 -5.07 8.22
N ILE A 47 1.69 -5.63 7.32
CA ILE A 47 0.29 -5.97 7.61
C ILE A 47 0.16 -7.45 7.93
N LYS A 48 -0.67 -7.81 8.92
CA LYS A 48 -0.96 -9.20 9.29
C LYS A 48 -2.45 -9.40 9.52
N PHE A 49 -2.92 -10.61 9.23
CA PHE A 49 -4.26 -11.04 9.63
C PHE A 49 -4.34 -11.10 11.16
N VAL A 50 -5.33 -10.42 11.72
CA VAL A 50 -5.66 -10.39 13.14
C VAL A 50 -7.18 -10.30 13.24
N GLU A 51 -7.81 -11.41 13.63
CA GLU A 51 -9.27 -11.49 13.74
C GLU A 51 -9.83 -10.40 14.67
N GLY A 52 -10.88 -9.73 14.22
CA GLY A 52 -11.53 -8.64 14.95
C GLY A 52 -10.78 -7.30 14.93
N ALA A 53 -9.59 -7.23 14.34
CA ALA A 53 -8.87 -5.98 14.12
C ALA A 53 -9.36 -5.25 12.86
N SER A 54 -8.90 -4.01 12.69
CA SER A 54 -9.07 -3.28 11.42
C SER A 54 -7.84 -2.42 11.12
N ALA A 55 -7.45 -2.40 9.85
CA ALA A 55 -6.36 -1.58 9.34
C ALA A 55 -6.93 -0.43 8.51
N GLN A 56 -6.45 0.79 8.74
CA GLN A 56 -6.75 1.94 7.90
C GLN A 56 -5.70 2.07 6.81
N GLY A 57 -6.12 2.53 5.64
CA GLY A 57 -5.24 2.70 4.50
C GLY A 57 -5.90 3.45 3.35
N LEU A 58 -5.34 3.28 2.16
CA LEU A 58 -5.81 3.89 0.93
C LEU A 58 -6.08 2.79 -0.09
N VAL A 59 -7.23 2.79 -0.74
CA VAL A 59 -7.48 1.93 -1.89
C VAL A 59 -7.24 2.70 -3.17
N LEU A 60 -6.52 2.10 -4.11
CA LEU A 60 -6.37 2.58 -5.48
C LEU A 60 -7.19 1.71 -6.42
N PHE A 61 -7.92 2.34 -7.33
CA PHE A 61 -8.71 1.69 -8.37
C PHE A 61 -8.05 1.88 -9.75
N ASP A 62 -8.45 1.04 -10.70
CA ASP A 62 -8.08 1.15 -12.12
C ASP A 62 -6.58 1.30 -12.41
N LEU A 63 -5.74 0.62 -11.62
CA LEU A 63 -4.29 0.60 -11.83
C LEU A 63 -3.94 -0.15 -13.11
N SER A 64 -3.05 0.43 -13.90
CA SER A 64 -2.46 -0.25 -15.05
C SER A 64 -1.41 -1.27 -14.62
N ASN A 65 -1.04 -2.19 -15.52
CA ASN A 65 0.05 -3.13 -15.26
C ASN A 65 1.39 -2.42 -14.99
N ASP A 66 1.61 -1.24 -15.58
CA ASP A 66 2.82 -0.45 -15.35
C ASP A 66 2.84 0.14 -13.93
N ASP A 67 1.68 0.59 -13.42
CA ASP A 67 1.55 1.05 -12.03
C ASP A 67 1.84 -0.09 -11.05
N LEU A 68 1.24 -1.26 -11.28
CA LEU A 68 1.46 -2.45 -10.45
C LEU A 68 2.94 -2.84 -10.44
N ASN A 69 3.60 -2.89 -11.60
CA ASN A 69 5.03 -3.21 -11.69
C ASN A 69 5.92 -2.20 -10.95
N ARG A 70 5.58 -0.90 -10.97
CA ARG A 70 6.34 0.13 -10.24
C ARG A 70 6.16 0.00 -8.73
N LEU A 71 4.94 -0.29 -8.28
CA LEU A 71 4.64 -0.53 -6.88
C LEU A 71 5.32 -1.80 -6.39
N ASP A 72 5.26 -2.88 -7.17
CA ASP A 72 5.98 -4.12 -6.91
C ASP A 72 7.49 -3.93 -6.92
N PHE A 73 8.04 -3.05 -7.76
CA PHE A 73 9.46 -2.73 -7.73
C PHE A 73 9.86 -2.00 -6.44
N TYR A 74 9.03 -1.06 -5.99
CA TYR A 74 9.25 -0.31 -4.75
C TYR A 74 9.15 -1.22 -3.51
N GLU A 75 8.13 -2.06 -3.44
CA GLU A 75 7.91 -3.02 -2.35
C GLU A 75 8.77 -4.30 -2.49
N GLY A 76 9.30 -4.56 -3.69
CA GLY A 76 9.99 -5.79 -4.10
C GLY A 76 11.39 -6.00 -3.50
N SER A 77 11.88 -5.04 -2.72
CA SER A 77 12.96 -5.32 -1.75
C SER A 77 12.47 -6.14 -0.55
N PHE A 78 11.16 -6.45 -0.45
CA PHE A 78 10.52 -7.15 0.65
C PHE A 78 9.52 -8.23 0.21
N ASN A 79 9.67 -8.89 -0.95
CA ASN A 79 9.01 -10.16 -1.31
C ASN A 79 7.53 -10.31 -0.86
N TYR A 80 6.70 -9.27 -1.01
CA TYR A 80 5.29 -9.33 -0.71
C TYR A 80 4.55 -9.96 -1.89
N GLU A 81 3.90 -11.12 -1.67
CA GLU A 81 2.96 -11.67 -2.65
C GLU A 81 1.70 -10.80 -2.69
N LEU A 82 1.41 -10.20 -3.84
CA LEU A 82 0.07 -9.70 -4.15
C LEU A 82 -0.87 -10.91 -4.28
N ARG A 83 -1.81 -11.07 -3.34
CA ARG A 83 -2.95 -11.98 -3.44
C ARG A 83 -4.25 -11.20 -3.29
#